data_AF-A0A960XM81-F1
#
_entry.id   AF-A0A960XM81-F1
#
_cell.length_a   1.000
_cell.length_b   1.000
_cell.length_c   1.000
_cell.angle_alpha   90.00
_cell.angle_beta   90.00
_cell.angle_gamma   90.00
#
_symmetry.space_group_name_H-M   'P 1'
#
loop_
_entity.id
_entity.type
_entity.pdbx_description
1 polymer ?
#
loop_
_entity_poly.entity_id
_entity_poly.type
_entity_poly.pdbx_seq_one_letter_code
_entity_poly.pdbx_strand_id
1 'polypeptide(L)'
;MKSAYELAMERLNQTAPIKKLTDEQKAQLAELDSKYNAKLAERELLLNGELAKARVSGDYEAIEQLEKQLSSERRRIEAEREEKKEKVRNAG
;
A
#
# COMPACT_ATOMS: atom_id res chain seq x y z
N MET A 1 -11.79 -14.08 37.05
CA MET A 1 -12.64 -12.91 36.74
C MET A 1 -12.16 -12.32 35.43
N LYS A 2 -13.01 -12.19 34.41
CA LYS A 2 -12.64 -11.51 33.16
C LYS A 2 -12.54 -10.00 33.40
N SER A 3 -11.62 -9.32 32.75
CA SER A 3 -11.46 -7.87 32.89
C SER A 3 -12.58 -7.11 32.18
N ALA A 4 -12.87 -5.89 32.61
CA ALA A 4 -13.88 -5.04 31.98
C ALA A 4 -13.59 -4.79 30.47
N TYR A 5 -12.32 -4.80 30.09
CA TYR A 5 -11.89 -4.69 28.70
C TYR A 5 -12.24 -5.93 27.88
N GLU A 6 -12.06 -7.13 28.44
CA GLU A 6 -12.42 -8.39 27.77
C GLU A 6 -13.93 -8.49 27.56
N LEU A 7 -14.72 -8.06 28.55
CA LEU A 7 -16.18 -8.04 28.46
C LEU A 7 -16.67 -7.02 27.41
N ALA A 8 -16.00 -5.87 27.31
CA ALA A 8 -16.29 -4.87 26.29
C ALA A 8 -15.96 -5.39 24.88
N MET A 9 -14.84 -6.12 24.72
CA MET A 9 -14.43 -6.73 23.46
C MET A 9 -15.33 -7.91 23.06
N GLU A 10 -15.85 -8.70 24.01
CA GLU A 10 -16.86 -9.74 23.75
C GLU A 10 -18.16 -9.13 23.23
N ARG A 11 -18.66 -8.07 23.88
CA ARG A 11 -19.87 -7.36 23.45
C ARG A 11 -19.70 -6.67 22.09
N LEU A 12 -18.53 -6.09 21.83
CA LEU A 12 -18.18 -5.48 20.55
C LEU A 12 -18.14 -6.54 19.43
N ASN A 13 -17.54 -7.71 19.67
CA ASN A 13 -17.55 -8.82 18.70
C ASN A 13 -18.94 -9.40 18.46
N GLN A 14 -19.88 -9.27 19.41
CA GLN A 14 -21.28 -9.69 19.23
C GLN A 14 -22.09 -8.71 18.38
N THR A 15 -21.82 -7.40 18.46
CA THR A 15 -22.57 -6.35 17.75
C THR A 15 -21.96 -5.99 16.40
N ALA A 16 -20.65 -6.10 16.27
CA ALA A 16 -19.90 -5.94 15.04
C ALA A 16 -18.75 -6.96 15.04
N PRO A 17 -18.95 -8.18 14.50
CA PRO A 17 -17.90 -9.18 14.49
C PRO A 17 -16.67 -8.61 13.79
N ILE A 18 -15.62 -8.34 14.58
CA ILE A 18 -14.34 -7.96 14.02
C ILE A 18 -13.86 -9.24 13.33
N LYS A 19 -13.84 -9.26 11.99
CA LYS A 19 -13.13 -10.30 11.23
C LYS A 19 -11.67 -10.23 11.67
N LYS A 20 -11.31 -11.05 12.66
CA LYS A 20 -9.94 -11.18 13.13
C LYS A 20 -9.17 -11.86 12.01
N LEU A 21 -8.15 -11.16 11.50
CA LEU A 21 -7.25 -11.73 10.51
C LEU A 21 -6.49 -12.90 11.13
N THR A 22 -6.39 -14.01 10.40
CA THR A 22 -5.52 -15.12 10.78
C THR A 22 -4.06 -14.69 10.71
N ASP A 23 -3.17 -15.44 11.34
CA ASP A 23 -1.74 -15.12 11.32
C ASP A 23 -1.16 -15.27 9.90
N GLU A 24 -1.70 -16.18 9.09
CA GLU A 24 -1.40 -16.30 7.67
C GLU A 24 -1.84 -15.05 6.89
N GLN A 25 -3.05 -14.54 7.13
CA GLN A 25 -3.51 -13.30 6.50
C GLN A 25 -2.63 -12.12 6.87
N LYS A 26 -2.23 -11.99 8.14
CA LYS A 26 -1.31 -10.92 8.57
C LYS A 26 0.06 -11.04 7.88
N ALA A 27 0.61 -12.26 7.80
CA ALA A 27 1.88 -12.51 7.12
C ALA A 27 1.80 -12.14 5.63
N GLN A 28 0.75 -12.55 4.94
CA GLN A 28 0.52 -12.20 3.53
C GLN A 28 0.36 -10.69 3.32
N LEU A 29 -0.33 -9.98 4.23
CA LEU A 29 -0.44 -8.52 4.16
C LEU A 29 0.92 -7.83 4.33
N ALA A 30 1.74 -8.31 5.27
CA ALA A 30 3.09 -7.77 5.48
C ALA A 30 4.01 -8.02 4.26
N GLU A 31 3.91 -9.21 3.65
CA GLU A 31 4.64 -9.54 2.42
C GLU A 31 4.21 -8.64 1.25
N LEU A 32 2.90 -8.43 1.08
CA LEU A 32 2.37 -7.49 0.09
C LEU A 32 2.88 -6.08 0.34
N ASP A 33 2.86 -5.58 1.58
CA ASP A 33 3.39 -4.25 1.89
C ASP A 33 4.86 -4.13 1.51
N SER A 34 5.70 -5.10 1.90
CA SER A 34 7.12 -5.10 1.54
C SER A 34 7.34 -5.11 0.02
N LYS A 35 6.60 -5.97 -0.70
CA LYS A 35 6.72 -6.12 -2.15
C LYS A 35 6.33 -4.84 -2.89
N TYR A 36 5.22 -4.22 -2.51
CA TYR A 36 4.74 -3.02 -3.18
C TYR A 36 5.56 -1.78 -2.80
N ASN A 37 6.10 -1.72 -1.59
CA ASN A 37 7.06 -0.67 -1.21
C ASN A 37 8.35 -0.77 -2.03
N ALA A 38 8.89 -1.98 -2.23
CA ALA A 38 10.05 -2.18 -3.10
C ALA A 38 9.77 -1.78 -4.56
N LYS A 39 8.61 -2.20 -5.10
CA LYS A 39 8.16 -1.84 -6.45
C LYS A 39 8.03 -0.31 -6.62
N LEU A 40 7.47 0.37 -5.62
CA LEU A 40 7.35 1.83 -5.64
C LEU A 40 8.72 2.50 -5.61
N ALA A 41 9.60 2.09 -4.70
CA ALA A 41 10.94 2.65 -4.57
C ALA A 41 11.78 2.47 -5.85
N GLU A 42 11.69 1.32 -6.51
CA GLU A 42 12.36 1.09 -7.80
C GLU A 42 11.86 2.06 -8.87
N ARG A 43 10.54 2.28 -8.96
CA ARG A 43 9.95 3.21 -9.93
C ARG A 43 10.29 4.67 -9.64
N GLU A 44 10.23 5.07 -8.38
CA GLU A 44 10.62 6.41 -7.96
C GLU A 44 12.10 6.67 -8.26
N LEU A 45 12.99 5.71 -7.96
CA LEU A 45 14.42 5.85 -8.22
C LEU A 45 14.70 6.04 -9.72
N LEU A 46 14.08 5.23 -10.57
CA LEU A 46 14.24 5.30 -12.03
C LEU A 46 13.80 6.67 -12.57
N LEU A 47 12.55 7.07 -12.27
CA LEU A 47 11.97 8.29 -12.82
C LEU A 47 12.63 9.55 -12.24
N ASN A 48 13.04 9.53 -10.97
CA ASN A 48 13.82 10.63 -10.40
C ASN A 48 15.18 10.78 -11.08
N GLY A 49 15.82 9.67 -11.49
CA GLY A 49 17.04 9.69 -12.29
C GLY A 49 16.82 10.33 -13.66
N GLU A 50 15.70 10.06 -14.31
CA GLU A 50 15.32 10.68 -15.59
C GLU A 50 14.97 12.16 -15.43
N LEU A 51 14.23 12.52 -14.38
CA LEU A 51 13.93 13.90 -14.03
C LEU A 51 15.20 14.72 -13.78
N ALA A 52 16.19 14.15 -13.09
CA ALA A 52 17.47 14.82 -12.88
C ALA A 52 18.18 15.10 -14.20
N LYS A 53 18.18 14.15 -15.15
CA LYS A 53 18.74 14.35 -16.49
C LYS A 53 17.99 15.43 -17.27
N ALA A 54 16.66 15.40 -17.26
CA ALA A 54 15.82 16.38 -17.95
C ALA A 54 16.00 17.80 -17.38
N ARG A 55 16.18 17.93 -16.06
CA ARG A 55 16.52 19.19 -15.39
C ARG A 55 17.86 19.74 -15.83
N VAL A 56 18.88 18.89 -15.98
CA VAL A 56 20.20 19.31 -16.47
C VAL A 56 20.14 19.73 -17.94
N SER A 57 19.33 19.05 -18.77
CA SER A 57 19.16 19.41 -20.19
C SER A 57 18.22 20.59 -20.42
N GLY A 58 17.52 21.08 -19.39
CA GLY A 58 16.52 22.15 -19.52
C GLY A 58 15.26 21.73 -20.30
N ASP A 59 14.98 20.42 -20.34
CA ASP A 59 13.82 19.87 -21.06
C ASP A 59 12.58 19.91 -20.17
N TYR A 60 11.93 21.07 -20.13
CA TYR A 60 10.77 21.31 -19.29
C TYR A 60 9.55 20.47 -19.70
N GLU A 61 9.42 20.13 -20.98
CA GLU A 61 8.34 19.26 -21.45
C GLU A 61 8.53 17.84 -20.91
N ALA A 62 9.75 17.28 -21.03
CA ALA A 62 10.06 15.98 -20.45
C ALA A 62 9.87 15.96 -18.93
N ILE A 63 10.25 17.04 -18.22
CA ILE A 63 10.02 17.14 -16.77
C ILE A 63 8.52 17.02 -16.43
N GLU A 64 7.67 17.79 -17.11
CA GLU A 64 6.22 17.75 -16.84
C GLU A 64 5.62 16.37 -17.12
N GLN A 65 6.04 15.73 -18.23
CA GLN A 65 5.59 14.39 -18.58
C GLN A 65 6.05 13.33 -17.56
N LEU A 66 7.31 13.39 -17.12
CA LEU A 66 7.88 12.48 -16.14
C LEU A 66 7.23 12.65 -14.76
N GLU A 67 6.90 13.88 -14.33
CA GLU A 67 6.18 14.12 -13.07
C GLU A 67 4.74 13.58 -13.12
N LYS A 68 4.05 13.76 -14.25
CA LYS A 68 2.72 13.15 -14.47
C LYS A 68 2.79 11.63 -14.44
N GLN A 69 3.82 11.04 -15.07
CA GLN A 69 4.05 9.60 -15.07
C GLN A 69 4.35 9.07 -13.67
N LEU A 70 5.18 9.76 -12.89
CA LEU A 70 5.48 9.37 -11.52
C LEU A 70 4.22 9.32 -10.65
N SER A 71 3.38 10.35 -10.75
CA SER A 71 2.11 10.44 -10.02
C SER A 71 1.13 9.32 -10.41
N SER A 72 1.01 9.02 -11.70
CA SER A 72 0.10 7.97 -12.19
C SER A 72 0.58 6.57 -11.81
N GLU A 73 1.88 6.28 -11.94
CA GLU A 73 2.48 5.00 -11.53
C GLU A 73 2.34 4.78 -10.03
N ARG A 74 2.60 5.81 -9.20
CA ARG A 74 2.41 5.72 -7.76
C ARG A 74 0.96 5.36 -7.40
N ARG A 75 -0.01 6.07 -7.97
CA ARG A 75 -1.44 5.78 -7.73
C ARG A 75 -1.80 4.36 -8.15
N ARG A 76 -1.30 3.90 -9.30
CA ARG A 76 -1.54 2.55 -9.81
C ARG A 76 -0.97 1.48 -8.88
N ILE A 77 0.26 1.64 -8.41
CA ILE A 77 0.93 0.70 -7.51
C ILE A 77 0.20 0.64 -6.16
N GLU A 78 -0.19 1.78 -5.61
CA GLU A 78 -0.95 1.87 -4.36
C GLU A 78 -2.34 1.22 -4.50
N ALA A 79 -3.06 1.48 -5.61
CA ALA A 79 -4.35 0.86 -5.88
C ALA A 79 -4.25 -0.66 -6.02
N GLU A 80 -3.26 -1.16 -6.75
CA GLU A 80 -3.01 -2.60 -6.89
C GLU A 80 -2.64 -3.25 -5.54
N ARG A 81 -1.88 -2.55 -4.69
CA ARG A 81 -1.56 -3.00 -3.33
C ARG A 81 -2.84 -3.13 -2.51
N GLU A 82 -3.67 -2.10 -2.47
CA GLU A 82 -4.90 -2.14 -1.67
C GLU A 82 -5.88 -3.20 -2.18
N GLU A 83 -6.05 -3.35 -3.50
CA GLU A 83 -6.89 -4.40 -4.09
C GLU A 83 -6.43 -5.80 -3.62
N LYS A 84 -5.12 -6.06 -3.62
CA LYS A 84 -4.58 -7.35 -3.15
C LYS A 84 -4.74 -7.53 -1.65
N LYS A 85 -4.54 -6.47 -0.86
CA LYS A 85 -4.76 -6.52 0.59
C LYS A 85 -6.22 -6.77 0.93
N GLU A 86 -7.16 -6.17 0.20
CA GLU A 86 -8.59 -6.44 0.36
C GLU A 86 -8.93 -7.90 0.04
N LYS A 87 -8.37 -8.47 -1.03
CA LYS A 87 -8.54 -9.90 -1.33
C LYS A 87 -8.06 -10.78 -0.19
N VAL A 88 -6.90 -10.48 0.41
CA VAL A 88 -6.38 -11.23 1.57
C VAL A 88 -7.32 -11.08 2.78
N ARG A 89 -7.79 -9.86 3.08
CA ARG A 89 -8.72 -9.60 4.20
C ARG A 89 -10.08 -10.30 4.01
N ASN A 90 -10.53 -10.40 2.77
CA ASN A 90 -11.82 -11.00 2.41
C ASN A 90 -11.75 -12.50 2.12
N ALA A 91 -10.54 -13.07 1.99
CA ALA A 91 -10.31 -14.50 1.92
C ALA A 91 -10.62 -15.12 3.29
N GLY A 92 -11.88 -15.45 3.52
CA GLY A 92 -12.37 -16.02 4.78
C GLY A 92 -13.87 -16.25 4.73
#